data_AF-A0AAP6JGB7-F1
#
_entry.id   AF-A0AAP6JGB7-F1
#
_cell.length_a   1.000
_cell.length_b   1.000
_cell.length_c   1.000
_cell.angle_alpha   90.00
_cell.angle_beta   90.00
_cell.angle_gamma   90.00
#
_symmetry.space_group_name_H-M   'P 1'
#
loop_
_entity.id
_entity.type
_entity.pdbx_description
1 polymer ?
#
loop_
_entity_poly.entity_id
_entity_poly.type
_entity_poly.pdbx_seq_one_letter_code
_entity_poly.pdbx_strand_id
1 'polypeptide(L)' 'MPKVNDFTLKIATVNGTGSASANGLLMKSIFRMGVPVMGKNYFPSNIQGLPTWYEIRVTDPGHLTRAG' A
#
# COMPACT_ATOMS: atom_id res chain seq x y z
N MET A 1 -4.29 23.77 8.88
CA MET A 1 -3.11 23.45 8.06
C MET A 1 -3.43 22.24 7.20
N PRO A 2 -2.99 22.17 5.93
CA PRO A 2 -3.17 20.97 5.12
C PRO A 2 -2.40 19.80 5.75
N LYS A 3 -3.04 18.63 5.81
CA LYS A 3 -2.42 17.39 6.26
C LYS A 3 -1.49 16.88 5.17
N VAL A 4 -0.18 17.04 5.34
CA VAL A 4 0.84 16.52 4.43
C VAL A 4 1.13 15.07 4.81
N ASN A 5 1.30 14.19 3.82
CA ASN A 5 1.67 12.78 4.04
C ASN A 5 0.74 11.99 4.98
N ASP A 6 -0.54 12.35 5.07
CA ASP A 6 -1.54 11.63 5.86
C ASP A 6 -2.69 11.19 4.95
N PHE A 7 -2.52 10.05 4.28
CA PHE A 7 -3.52 9.50 3.36
C PHE A 7 -3.41 7.98 3.20
N THR A 8 -4.38 7.38 2.52
CA THR A 8 -4.38 5.94 2.17
C THR A 8 -4.58 5.79 0.68
N LEU A 9 -3.69 5.06 0.02
CA LEU A 9 -3.86 4.61 -1.37
C LEU A 9 -4.51 3.23 -1.34
N LYS A 10 -5.61 3.06 -2.08
CA LYS A 10 -6.25 1.75 -2.29
C LYS A 10 -6.14 1.36 -3.74
N ILE A 11 -5.50 0.24 -4.00
CA ILE A 11 -5.18 -0.23 -5.35
C ILE A 11 -5.94 -1.54 -5.56
N ALA A 12 -6.82 -1.56 -6.56
CA ALA A 12 -7.57 -2.74 -6.97
C ALA A 12 -7.00 -3.25 -8.31
N THR A 13 -6.64 -4.54 -8.36
CA THR A 13 -6.00 -5.15 -9.53
C THR A 13 -6.49 -6.59 -9.71
N VAL A 14 -6.21 -7.16 -10.87
CA VAL A 14 -6.45 -8.58 -11.15
C VAL A 14 -5.26 -9.40 -10.61
N ASN A 15 -5.53 -10.49 -9.90
CA ASN A 15 -4.48 -11.37 -9.39
C ASN A 15 -3.69 -12.01 -10.55
N GLY A 16 -2.37 -12.08 -10.41
CA GLY A 16 -1.47 -12.62 -11.42
C GLY A 16 -1.03 -11.64 -12.51
N THR A 17 -1.40 -10.36 -12.45
CA THR A 17 -0.94 -9.34 -13.43
C THR A 17 0.34 -8.61 -13.02
N GLY A 18 1.09 -9.13 -12.04
CA GLY A 18 2.28 -8.47 -11.48
C GLY A 18 1.97 -7.36 -10.46
N SER A 19 0.72 -7.26 -10.00
CA SER A 19 0.28 -6.23 -9.05
C SER A 19 1.07 -6.22 -7.74
N ALA A 20 1.40 -7.39 -7.18
CA ALA A 20 2.22 -7.49 -5.97
C ALA A 20 3.60 -6.81 -6.12
N SER A 21 4.26 -7.00 -7.26
CA SER A 21 5.55 -6.38 -7.55
C SER A 21 5.45 -4.85 -7.68
N ALA A 22 4.43 -4.36 -8.40
CA ALA A 22 4.20 -2.92 -8.55
C ALA A 22 3.84 -2.25 -7.21
N ASN A 23 2.98 -2.89 -6.42
CA ASN A 23 2.59 -2.46 -5.08
C ASN A 23 3.80 -2.35 -4.14
N GLY A 24 4.66 -3.39 -4.14
CA GLY A 24 5.88 -3.40 -3.36
C GLY A 24 6.88 -2.32 -3.79
N LEU A 25 7.01 -2.07 -5.10
CA LEU A 25 7.85 -0.99 -5.62
C LEU A 25 7.36 0.38 -5.14
N LEU A 26 6.05 0.64 -5.26
CA LEU A 26 5.44 1.90 -4.84
C LEU A 26 5.63 2.16 -3.34
N MET A 27 5.33 1.17 -2.49
CA MET A 27 5.52 1.27 -1.04
C MET A 27 7.00 1.53 -0.70
N LYS A 28 7.94 0.79 -1.31
CA LYS A 28 9.38 0.98 -1.08
C LYS A 28 9.86 2.36 -1.51
N SER A 29 9.33 2.91 -2.60
CA SER A 29 9.66 4.28 -3.04
C SER A 29 9.23 5.32 -2.02
N ILE A 30 8.03 5.20 -1.44
CA ILE A 30 7.55 6.09 -0.36
C ILE A 30 8.45 6.00 0.87
N PHE A 31 8.78 4.77 1.29
CA PHE A 31 9.69 4.54 2.40
C PHE A 31 11.07 5.20 2.16
N ARG A 32 11.62 5.07 0.95
CA ARG A 32 12.91 5.66 0.57
C ARG A 32 12.90 7.19 0.49
N MET A 33 11.73 7.82 0.39
CA MET A 33 11.58 9.27 0.52
C MET A 33 11.62 9.73 2.00
N GLY A 34 11.78 8.82 2.97
CA GLY A 34 11.79 9.14 4.40
C GLY A 34 10.41 9.28 5.03
N VAL A 35 9.35 8.89 4.33
CA VAL A 35 7.96 8.96 4.81
C VAL A 35 7.54 7.61 5.40
N PRO A 36 7.06 7.56 6.65
CA PRO A 36 6.50 6.33 7.23
C PRO A 36 5.35 5.77 6.38
N VAL A 37 5.41 4.46 6.13
CA VAL A 37 4.46 3.79 5.24
C VAL A 37 4.23 2.34 5.69
N MET A 38 2.99 1.87 5.54
CA MET A 38 2.60 0.48 5.78
C MET A 38 1.72 -0.01 4.64
N GLY A 39 2.05 -1.20 4.14
CA GLY A 39 1.31 -1.86 3.06
C GLY A 39 0.57 -3.09 3.56
N LYS A 40 -0.67 -3.29 3.11
CA LYS A 40 -1.46 -4.48 3.41
C LYS A 40 -2.09 -5.05 2.14
N ASN A 41 -1.88 -6.34 1.91
CA ASN A 41 -2.54 -7.06 0.83
C ASN A 41 -3.85 -7.69 1.33
N TYR A 42 -4.87 -7.65 0.49
CA TYR A 42 -6.15 -8.31 0.71
C TYR A 42 -6.48 -9.17 -0.50
N PHE A 43 -6.57 -10.48 -0.26
CA PHE A 43 -6.94 -11.47 -1.26
C PHE A 43 -8.24 -12.16 -0.79
N PRO A 44 -9.39 -11.96 -1.48
CA PRO A 44 -10.59 -12.75 -1.20
C PRO A 44 -10.37 -14.23 -1.57
N SER A 45 -9.46 -14.47 -2.50
CA SER A 45 -8.99 -15.78 -2.95
C SER A 45 -7.65 -15.59 -3.68
N ASN A 46 -6.78 -16.61 -3.65
CA ASN A 46 -5.48 -16.57 -4.34
C ASN A 46 -5.54 -17.13 -5.79
N ILE A 47 -6.74 -17.18 -6.40
CA ILE A 47 -6.92 -17.65 -7.78
C ILE A 47 -6.52 -16.53 -8.76
N GLN A 48 -5.74 -16.88 -9.77
CA GLN A 48 -5.36 -15.97 -10.86
C GLN A 48 -6.60 -15.47 -11.60
N GLY A 49 -6.63 -14.18 -11.95
CA GLY A 49 -7.79 -13.58 -12.63
C GLY A 49 -8.85 -12.99 -11.68
N LEU A 50 -8.83 -13.34 -10.39
CA LEU A 50 -9.76 -12.76 -9.41
C LEU A 50 -9.26 -11.41 -8.87
N PRO A 51 -10.17 -10.56 -8.35
CA PRO A 51 -9.79 -9.28 -7.75
C PRO A 51 -8.84 -9.41 -6.56
N THR A 52 -7.89 -8.49 -6.46
CA THR A 52 -6.95 -8.31 -5.34
C THR A 52 -6.87 -6.84 -4.97
N TRP A 53 -6.75 -6.55 -3.68
CA TRP A 53 -6.54 -5.19 -3.20
C TRP A 53 -5.22 -5.04 -2.44
N TYR A 54 -4.63 -3.87 -2.58
CA TYR A 54 -3.51 -3.43 -1.77
C TYR A 54 -3.78 -2.05 -1.21
N GLU A 55 -3.60 -1.91 0.10
CA GLU A 55 -3.71 -0.63 0.79
C GLU A 55 -2.31 -0.18 1.20
N ILE A 56 -1.97 1.07 0.88
CA ILE A 56 -0.76 1.74 1.36
C ILE A 56 -1.20 2.89 2.24
N ARG A 57 -0.92 2.76 3.54
CA ARG A 57 -1.11 3.83 4.52
C ARG A 57 0.16 4.67 4.60
N VAL A 58 0.05 5.95 4.27
CA VAL A 58 1.10 6.95 4.42
C VAL A 58 0.75 7.81 5.63
N THR A 59 1.72 7.99 6.54
CA THR A 59 1.55 8.83 7.73
C THR A 59 2.66 9.85 7.88
N ASP A 60 2.33 10.95 8.53
CA ASP A 60 3.27 12.02 8.86
C ASP A 60 4.40 11.51 9.79
N PRO A 61 5.63 12.04 9.69
CA PRO A 61 6.73 11.68 10.58
C PRO A 61 6.34 11.86 12.06
N GLY A 62 6.58 10.82 12.87
CA GLY A 62 6.20 10.80 14.29
C GLY A 62 4.89 10.06 14.59
N HIS A 63 4.11 9.69 13.58
CA HIS A 63 2.99 8.77 13.75
C HIS A 63 3.42 7.34 13.41
N LEU A 64 3.32 6.43 14.39
CA LEU A 64 3.47 5.01 14.14
C LEU A 64 2.36 4.56 13.19
N THR A 65 2.72 4.04 12.01
CA THR A 65 1.79 3.30 11.17
C THR A 65 1.25 2.10 11.95
N ARG A 66 -0.07 1.89 11.95
CA ARG A 66 -0.67 0.71 12.60
C ARG A 66 -0.08 -0.56 11.98
N ALA A 67 0.61 -1.36 12.79
CA ALA A 67 0.84 -2.77 12.48
C ALA A 67 -0.53 -3.46 12.61
N GLY A 68 -1.02 -4.02 11.52
CA GLY A 68 -2.33 -4.66 11.45
C GLY A 68 -2.28 -5.95 10.66
#